data_AF-A0A3N7H7J8-F1
#
_entry.id   AF-A0A3N7H7J8-F1
#
_cell.length_a   1.000
_cell.length_b   1.000
_cell.length_c   1.000
_cell.angle_alpha   90.00
_cell.angle_beta   90.00
_cell.angle_gamma   90.00
#
_symmetry.space_group_name_H-M   'P 1'
#
loop_
_entity.id
_entity.type
_entity.pdbx_description
1 polymer ?
#
loop_
_entity_poly.entity_id
_entity_poly.type
_entity_poly.pdbx_seq_one_letter_code
_entity_poly.pdbx_strand_id
1 'polypeptide(L)'
;MDFPMFHLDWLNDRFLIAVIAIIHVMINHGLAVGFIPYITWLEYKGVKNAPPDQITDNKWDHLIYNKMKVAFIITTTIGAMTGVGIWFSVALVSPSSIGSLIRVFYWAWFTEWVVFVTEVVLIMIYYLTWKNSNKSLNAKLKHIRFGAFLSIASWITMVIIVSILGFMMDPGNWNTDKSLLNGFTNPIYLPQLAFRTPVAMLVGGVFGMLLTTIFSRKDSEIRTKAIKYSGRWVLLWTPFAIAGAIYYWNVMPEAMKANMSTAVGSMDFEQYYDLLKYFIVGTASLSIILAIWAVAKPKKVNFAVVVLPCLLVFGFLGIFERVREFVRKPYVIGNYMYSNLLREEDYPLYKKDGILKHATYASVHEITPENEVMAGRDVFMLTCSRCHTTNGINSIIDVFESMYGKGKPLNEQAMATYIPAMHQGRAFMPPFPGNKKELEALVAYIKQLQESGESLQGAQSAGVAINPLNAVDEVAKRLEPEAAQNKEMETTK
;
A
#
# COMPACT_ATOMS: atom_id res chain seq x y z
N MET A 1 22.90 -0.96 5.73
CA MET A 1 22.45 -0.55 7.09
C MET A 1 21.54 -1.65 7.55
N ASP A 2 21.88 -2.24 8.69
CA ASP A 2 21.04 -3.25 9.33
C ASP A 2 20.19 -2.56 10.40
N PHE A 3 19.01 -3.09 10.69
CA PHE A 3 18.07 -2.53 11.67
C PHE A 3 17.54 -3.61 12.60
N PRO A 4 17.35 -3.31 13.89
CA PRO A 4 16.76 -4.28 14.79
C PRO A 4 15.33 -4.57 14.36
N MET A 5 14.99 -5.85 14.35
CA MET A 5 13.79 -6.31 13.68
C MET A 5 12.56 -6.24 14.59
N PHE A 6 11.69 -5.25 14.33
CA PHE A 6 10.32 -5.27 14.85
C PHE A 6 9.58 -6.48 14.29
N HIS A 7 8.90 -7.24 15.14
CA HIS A 7 8.17 -8.44 14.73
C HIS A 7 6.92 -8.74 15.56
N LEU A 8 5.77 -8.90 14.90
CA LEU A 8 4.47 -9.28 15.44
C LEU A 8 4.13 -10.71 15.00
N ASP A 9 4.60 -11.66 15.79
CA ASP A 9 4.53 -13.08 15.43
C ASP A 9 3.11 -13.67 15.40
N TRP A 10 2.10 -12.98 15.94
CA TRP A 10 0.71 -13.45 15.83
C TRP A 10 0.01 -12.95 14.54
N LEU A 11 0.33 -11.74 14.07
CA LEU A 11 -0.40 -11.04 13.01
C LEU A 11 0.35 -11.02 11.67
N ASN A 12 1.66 -11.21 11.69
CA ASN A 12 2.61 -10.85 10.63
C ASN A 12 2.78 -9.33 10.45
N ASP A 13 4.03 -8.89 10.31
CA ASP A 13 4.38 -7.46 10.24
C ASP A 13 3.74 -6.72 9.06
N ARG A 14 3.60 -7.39 7.92
CA ARG A 14 3.03 -6.79 6.70
C ARG A 14 1.53 -6.62 6.78
N PHE A 15 0.84 -7.41 7.61
CA PHE A 15 -0.59 -7.27 7.78
C PHE A 15 -0.95 -5.94 8.45
N LEU A 16 -0.12 -5.46 9.40
CA LEU A 16 -0.28 -4.14 10.02
C LEU A 16 -0.23 -3.02 8.97
N ILE A 17 0.78 -3.02 8.09
CA ILE A 17 0.88 -2.05 6.99
C ILE A 17 -0.35 -2.15 6.09
N ALA A 18 -0.74 -3.37 5.71
CA ALA A 18 -1.86 -3.59 4.79
C ALA A 18 -3.18 -3.02 5.31
N VAL A 19 -3.51 -3.23 6.59
CA VAL A 19 -4.75 -2.69 7.19
C VAL A 19 -4.75 -1.16 7.17
N ILE A 20 -3.65 -0.53 7.60
CA ILE A 20 -3.55 0.94 7.64
C ILE A 20 -3.63 1.51 6.21
N ALA A 21 -2.90 0.92 5.26
CA ALA A 21 -2.89 1.36 3.87
C ALA A 21 -4.26 1.21 3.19
N ILE A 22 -4.99 0.11 3.43
CA ILE A 22 -6.33 -0.11 2.89
C ILE A 22 -7.33 0.92 3.44
N ILE A 23 -7.31 1.19 4.74
CA ILE A 23 -8.20 2.21 5.33
C ILE A 23 -7.84 3.58 4.76
N HIS A 24 -6.56 3.90 4.67
CA HIS A 24 -6.10 5.19 4.17
C HIS A 24 -6.48 5.38 2.69
N VAL A 25 -6.30 4.38 1.82
CA VAL A 25 -6.60 4.49 0.39
C VAL A 25 -8.10 4.68 0.14
N MET A 26 -8.96 4.03 0.94
CA MET A 26 -10.41 4.24 0.88
C MET A 26 -10.77 5.71 1.13
N ILE A 27 -10.15 6.34 2.13
CA ILE A 27 -10.39 7.75 2.46
C ILE A 27 -9.74 8.67 1.42
N ASN A 28 -8.49 8.42 1.07
CA ASN A 28 -7.76 9.26 0.13
C ASN A 28 -8.43 9.24 -1.26
N HIS A 29 -8.61 8.07 -1.88
CA HIS A 29 -9.20 7.99 -3.22
C HIS A 29 -10.71 8.30 -3.19
N GLY A 30 -11.44 7.75 -2.22
CA GLY A 30 -12.89 7.89 -2.17
C GLY A 30 -13.36 9.27 -1.76
N LEU A 31 -12.66 9.93 -0.82
CA LEU A 31 -13.08 11.21 -0.26
C LEU A 31 -12.20 12.37 -0.75
N ALA A 32 -10.89 12.35 -0.47
CA ALA A 32 -10.02 13.49 -0.79
C ALA A 32 -9.92 13.74 -2.30
N VAL A 33 -9.43 12.76 -3.05
CA VAL A 33 -9.19 12.89 -4.50
C VAL A 33 -10.48 12.83 -5.30
N GLY A 34 -11.42 11.94 -4.93
CA GLY A 34 -12.61 11.66 -5.72
C GLY A 34 -13.82 12.54 -5.39
N PHE A 35 -14.12 12.72 -4.11
CA PHE A 35 -15.35 13.36 -3.67
C PHE A 35 -15.26 14.89 -3.60
N ILE A 36 -14.12 15.46 -3.23
CA ILE A 36 -13.96 16.93 -3.18
C ILE A 36 -14.17 17.60 -4.55
N PRO A 37 -13.60 17.11 -5.68
CA PRO A 37 -13.90 17.68 -6.99
C PRO A 37 -15.38 17.56 -7.36
N TYR A 38 -15.99 16.42 -7.02
CA TYR A 38 -17.43 16.21 -7.22
C TYR A 38 -18.28 17.20 -6.41
N ILE A 39 -17.94 17.43 -5.13
CA ILE A 39 -18.62 18.41 -4.27
C ILE A 39 -18.44 19.84 -4.77
N THR A 40 -17.22 20.21 -5.16
CA THR A 40 -16.92 21.52 -5.75
C THR A 40 -17.75 21.75 -7.01
N TRP A 41 -17.86 20.73 -7.87
CA TRP A 41 -18.72 20.80 -9.05
C TRP A 41 -20.20 20.95 -8.70
N LEU A 42 -20.70 20.22 -7.70
CA LEU A 42 -22.09 20.37 -7.24
C LEU A 42 -22.34 21.75 -6.60
N GLU A 43 -21.39 22.32 -5.89
CA GLU A 43 -21.47 23.67 -5.34
C GLU A 43 -21.63 24.69 -6.49
N TYR A 44 -20.82 24.57 -7.53
CA TYR A 44 -20.97 25.38 -8.74
C TYR A 44 -22.34 25.21 -9.42
N LYS A 45 -22.89 23.98 -9.43
CA LYS A 45 -24.26 23.75 -9.92
C LYS A 45 -25.33 24.44 -9.06
N GLY A 46 -25.07 24.68 -7.78
CA GLY A 46 -25.95 25.45 -6.90
C GLY A 46 -26.08 26.90 -7.35
N VAL A 47 -24.95 27.53 -7.67
CA VAL A 47 -24.91 28.90 -8.21
C VAL A 47 -25.50 28.95 -9.63
N LYS A 48 -25.07 28.06 -10.52
CA LYS A 48 -25.52 28.07 -11.93
C LYS A 48 -27.02 27.88 -12.10
N ASN A 49 -27.66 27.15 -11.19
CA ASN A 49 -29.09 26.87 -11.26
C ASN A 49 -29.90 27.67 -10.22
N ALA A 50 -29.28 28.68 -9.58
CA ALA A 50 -29.95 29.49 -8.60
C ALA A 50 -31.05 30.34 -9.26
N PRO A 51 -32.18 30.57 -8.56
CA PRO A 51 -33.13 31.62 -8.92
C PRO A 51 -32.45 33.01 -9.00
N PRO A 52 -32.95 33.96 -9.81
CA PRO A 52 -32.34 35.29 -9.98
C PRO A 52 -32.20 36.10 -8.68
N ASP A 53 -33.04 35.83 -7.68
CA ASP A 53 -33.06 36.46 -6.36
C ASP A 53 -32.07 35.83 -5.36
N GLN A 54 -31.37 34.75 -5.73
CA GLN A 54 -30.50 33.99 -4.83
C GLN A 54 -29.08 33.85 -5.39
N ILE A 55 -28.09 33.91 -4.50
CA ILE A 55 -26.69 33.67 -4.84
C ILE A 55 -26.46 32.20 -5.22
N THR A 56 -27.14 31.29 -4.51
CA THR A 56 -27.12 29.84 -4.71
C THR A 56 -28.48 29.31 -4.27
N ASP A 57 -28.97 28.21 -4.87
CA ASP A 57 -30.16 27.52 -4.36
C ASP A 57 -29.89 27.04 -2.92
N ASN A 58 -30.56 27.64 -1.94
CA ASN A 58 -30.32 27.39 -0.51
C ASN A 58 -30.56 25.93 -0.10
N LYS A 59 -31.57 25.26 -0.68
CA LYS A 59 -31.88 23.87 -0.35
C LYS A 59 -30.84 22.94 -0.95
N TRP A 60 -30.37 23.26 -2.16
CA TRP A 60 -29.26 22.56 -2.80
C TRP A 60 -27.96 22.74 -2.01
N ASP A 61 -27.60 23.99 -1.68
CA ASP A 61 -26.39 24.32 -0.94
C ASP A 61 -26.34 23.62 0.43
N HIS A 62 -27.48 23.56 1.13
CA HIS A 62 -27.59 22.83 2.39
C HIS A 62 -27.35 21.32 2.24
N LEU A 63 -27.86 20.71 1.16
CA LEU A 63 -27.59 19.30 0.84
C LEU A 63 -26.08 19.08 0.58
N ILE A 64 -25.44 19.97 -0.18
CA ILE A 64 -24.01 19.86 -0.48
C ILE A 64 -23.15 20.10 0.77
N TYR A 65 -23.53 21.05 1.62
CA TYR A 65 -22.89 21.28 2.90
C TYR A 65 -22.93 20.04 3.81
N ASN A 66 -24.09 19.36 3.92
CA ASN A 66 -24.22 18.14 4.74
C ASN A 66 -23.38 16.98 4.18
N LYS A 67 -23.27 16.87 2.85
CA LYS A 67 -22.35 15.93 2.20
C LYS A 67 -20.90 16.23 2.53
N MET A 68 -20.49 17.50 2.39
CA MET A 68 -19.13 17.95 2.67
C MET A 68 -18.78 17.74 4.15
N LYS A 69 -19.74 17.90 5.07
CA LYS A 69 -19.53 17.63 6.51
C LYS A 69 -19.04 16.20 6.77
N VAL A 70 -19.61 15.20 6.08
CA VAL A 70 -19.18 13.81 6.24
C VAL A 70 -17.73 13.62 5.80
N ALA A 71 -17.37 14.14 4.61
CA ALA A 71 -16.00 14.06 4.13
C ALA A 71 -15.03 14.83 5.01
N PHE A 72 -15.40 16.04 5.46
CA PHE A 72 -14.60 16.84 6.37
C PHE A 72 -14.26 16.06 7.64
N ILE A 73 -15.26 15.47 8.32
CA ILE A 73 -15.04 14.71 9.56
C ILE A 73 -14.13 13.50 9.30
N ILE A 74 -14.45 12.67 8.30
CA ILE A 74 -13.70 11.43 8.05
C ILE A 74 -12.25 11.72 7.62
N THR A 75 -12.06 12.67 6.69
CA THR A 75 -10.72 12.99 6.15
C THR A 75 -9.85 13.66 7.22
N THR A 76 -10.37 14.59 8.02
CA THR A 76 -9.57 15.29 9.05
C THR A 76 -9.30 14.46 10.30
N THR A 77 -10.04 13.37 10.52
CA THR A 77 -9.82 12.45 11.66
C THR A 77 -9.10 11.18 11.18
N ILE A 78 -9.85 10.21 10.66
CA ILE A 78 -9.35 8.90 10.27
C ILE A 78 -8.36 9.02 9.10
N GLY A 79 -8.64 9.89 8.11
CA GLY A 79 -7.74 10.10 6.98
C GLY A 79 -6.38 10.62 7.41
N ALA A 80 -6.37 11.70 8.20
CA ALA A 80 -5.14 12.28 8.72
C ALA A 80 -4.35 11.31 9.62
N MET A 81 -5.02 10.63 10.55
CA MET A 81 -4.40 9.65 11.45
C MET A 81 -3.79 8.47 10.70
N THR A 82 -4.50 7.93 9.71
CA THR A 82 -4.01 6.78 8.94
C THR A 82 -2.85 7.15 8.02
N GLY A 83 -2.82 8.37 7.46
CA GLY A 83 -1.69 8.85 6.67
C GLY A 83 -0.40 8.93 7.49
N VAL A 84 -0.48 9.50 8.69
CA VAL A 84 0.63 9.50 9.65
C VAL A 84 0.97 8.06 10.09
N GLY A 85 -0.04 7.23 10.33
CA GLY A 85 0.12 5.82 10.71
C GLY A 85 0.88 4.98 9.69
N ILE A 86 0.73 5.27 8.38
CA ILE A 86 1.53 4.61 7.34
C ILE A 86 3.01 4.86 7.61
N TRP A 87 3.44 6.11 7.76
CA TRP A 87 4.85 6.47 7.99
C TRP A 87 5.47 5.75 9.18
N PHE A 88 4.77 5.71 10.32
CA PHE A 88 5.26 4.99 11.51
C PHE A 88 5.33 3.48 11.25
N SER A 89 4.28 2.88 10.69
CA SER A 89 4.24 1.43 10.47
C SER A 89 5.28 0.97 9.46
N VAL A 90 5.48 1.67 8.34
CA VAL A 90 6.45 1.26 7.31
C VAL A 90 7.89 1.47 7.76
N ALA A 91 8.17 2.52 8.53
CA ALA A 91 9.50 2.77 9.10
C ALA A 91 9.90 1.68 10.11
N LEU A 92 8.93 1.17 10.89
CA LEU A 92 9.17 0.11 11.86
C LEU A 92 9.30 -1.28 11.21
N VAL A 93 8.39 -1.61 10.29
CA VAL A 93 8.28 -2.97 9.72
C VAL A 93 9.25 -3.19 8.55
N SER A 94 9.55 -2.14 7.78
CA SER A 94 10.32 -2.21 6.53
C SER A 94 11.42 -1.13 6.44
N PRO A 95 12.28 -0.97 7.47
CA PRO A 95 13.22 0.15 7.57
C PRO A 95 14.21 0.22 6.41
N SER A 96 14.75 -0.92 5.95
CA SER A 96 15.70 -0.94 4.84
C SER A 96 15.07 -0.49 3.52
N SER A 97 13.82 -0.90 3.25
CA SER A 97 13.10 -0.47 2.04
C SER A 97 12.81 1.02 2.07
N ILE A 98 12.30 1.53 3.20
CA ILE A 98 12.01 2.95 3.37
C ILE A 98 13.28 3.78 3.32
N GLY A 99 14.37 3.33 3.94
CA GLY A 99 15.68 3.97 3.85
C GLY A 99 16.19 4.07 2.41
N SER A 100 16.04 3.01 1.61
CA SER A 100 16.39 3.03 0.18
C SER A 100 15.50 3.98 -0.62
N LEU A 101 14.19 3.98 -0.38
CA LEU A 101 13.26 4.88 -1.07
C LEU A 101 13.53 6.35 -0.72
N ILE A 102 13.82 6.67 0.54
CA ILE A 102 14.13 8.05 0.97
C ILE A 102 15.36 8.57 0.26
N ARG A 103 16.39 7.75 0.04
CA ARG A 103 17.60 8.16 -0.71
C ARG A 103 17.31 8.58 -2.15
N VAL A 104 16.21 8.12 -2.73
CA VAL A 104 15.77 8.48 -4.09
C VAL A 104 14.74 9.60 -4.07
N PHE A 105 13.72 9.46 -3.21
CA PHE A 105 12.49 10.26 -3.25
C PHE A 105 12.37 11.27 -2.11
N TYR A 106 13.42 11.57 -1.36
CA TYR A 106 13.37 12.51 -0.22
C TYR A 106 12.59 13.78 -0.55
N TRP A 107 12.94 14.47 -1.65
CA TRP A 107 12.27 15.70 -2.04
C TRP A 107 10.83 15.50 -2.53
N ALA A 108 10.55 14.38 -3.18
CA ALA A 108 9.19 14.04 -3.61
C ALA A 108 8.28 13.81 -2.38
N TRP A 109 8.71 12.98 -1.43
CA TRP A 109 7.97 12.75 -0.19
C TRP A 109 7.87 13.98 0.69
N PHE A 110 8.94 14.77 0.82
CA PHE A 110 8.87 16.03 1.57
C PHE A 110 7.83 16.98 0.96
N THR A 111 7.79 17.08 -0.37
CA THR A 111 6.78 17.86 -1.08
C THR A 111 5.37 17.29 -0.84
N GLU A 112 5.19 15.97 -0.95
CA GLU A 112 3.92 15.31 -0.70
C GLU A 112 3.42 15.58 0.73
N TRP A 113 4.30 15.50 1.73
CA TRP A 113 3.96 15.80 3.11
C TRP A 113 3.53 17.25 3.31
N VAL A 114 4.24 18.22 2.71
CA VAL A 114 3.85 19.64 2.75
C VAL A 114 2.48 19.85 2.10
N VAL A 115 2.23 19.22 0.95
CA VAL A 115 0.93 19.29 0.26
C VAL A 115 -0.16 18.65 1.12
N PHE A 116 0.10 17.51 1.76
CA PHE A 116 -0.84 16.82 2.64
C PHE A 116 -1.21 17.66 3.87
N VAL A 117 -0.23 18.24 4.57
CA VAL A 117 -0.51 19.15 5.71
C VAL A 117 -1.29 20.37 5.24
N THR A 118 -0.91 20.92 4.08
CA THR A 118 -1.64 22.04 3.46
C THR A 118 -3.08 21.63 3.14
N GLU A 119 -3.32 20.43 2.62
CA GLU A 119 -4.63 19.89 2.30
C GLU A 119 -5.55 19.85 3.52
N VAL A 120 -5.04 19.42 4.68
CA VAL A 120 -5.80 19.43 5.95
C VAL A 120 -6.23 20.86 6.32
N VAL A 121 -5.35 21.85 6.15
CA VAL A 121 -5.70 23.25 6.39
C VAL A 121 -6.72 23.75 5.36
N LEU A 122 -6.54 23.41 4.08
CA LEU A 122 -7.44 23.80 3.00
C LEU A 122 -8.84 23.22 3.19
N ILE A 123 -8.99 21.94 3.52
CA ILE A 123 -10.31 21.33 3.75
C ILE A 123 -11.01 21.94 4.97
N MET A 124 -10.26 22.32 6.02
CA MET A 124 -10.80 23.05 7.17
C MET A 124 -11.32 24.43 6.74
N ILE A 125 -10.53 25.21 5.99
CA ILE A 125 -10.95 26.53 5.51
C ILE A 125 -12.19 26.38 4.61
N TYR A 126 -12.17 25.45 3.66
CA TYR A 126 -13.28 25.21 2.74
C TYR A 126 -14.56 24.85 3.49
N TYR A 127 -14.50 23.92 4.44
CA TYR A 127 -15.70 23.54 5.19
C TYR A 127 -16.20 24.64 6.14
N LEU A 128 -15.30 25.25 6.92
CA LEU A 128 -15.67 26.22 7.96
C LEU A 128 -16.11 27.57 7.39
N THR A 129 -15.62 27.95 6.21
CA THR A 129 -16.02 29.20 5.55
C THR A 129 -17.26 29.06 4.65
N TRP A 130 -17.81 27.85 4.49
CA TRP A 130 -18.96 27.58 3.62
C TRP A 130 -20.14 28.53 3.85
N LYS A 131 -20.59 28.67 5.10
CA LYS A 131 -21.73 29.56 5.43
C LYS A 131 -21.42 31.03 5.14
N ASN A 132 -20.17 31.45 5.40
CA ASN A 132 -19.71 32.81 5.14
C ASN A 132 -19.59 33.12 3.64
N SER A 133 -19.41 32.09 2.79
CA SER A 133 -19.32 32.25 1.33
C SER A 133 -20.62 32.76 0.70
N ASN A 134 -21.77 32.55 1.35
CA ASN A 134 -23.09 32.93 0.83
C ASN A 134 -23.41 34.44 1.01
N LYS A 135 -22.45 35.27 1.44
CA LYS A 135 -22.64 36.73 1.62
C LYS A 135 -22.76 37.52 0.32
N SER A 136 -22.11 37.05 -0.75
CA SER A 136 -22.19 37.67 -2.08
C SER A 136 -21.83 36.64 -3.15
N LEU A 137 -22.25 36.88 -4.39
CA LEU A 137 -21.91 36.01 -5.52
C LEU A 137 -20.38 35.89 -5.69
N ASN A 138 -19.65 36.99 -5.55
CA ASN A 138 -18.18 36.98 -5.64
C ASN A 138 -17.56 36.12 -4.52
N ALA A 139 -18.07 36.20 -3.29
CA ALA A 139 -17.59 35.36 -2.19
C ALA A 139 -17.84 33.87 -2.46
N LYS A 140 -19.01 33.51 -2.99
CA LYS A 140 -19.36 32.13 -3.34
C LYS A 140 -18.49 31.58 -4.48
N LEU A 141 -18.24 32.37 -5.52
CA LEU A 141 -17.37 31.97 -6.62
C LEU A 141 -15.91 31.81 -6.19
N LYS A 142 -15.41 32.67 -5.28
CA LYS A 142 -14.08 32.49 -4.66
C LYS A 142 -14.01 31.19 -3.86
N HIS A 143 -15.06 30.88 -3.10
CA HIS A 143 -15.14 29.64 -2.34
C HIS A 143 -15.13 28.39 -3.25
N ILE A 144 -15.88 28.41 -4.36
CA ILE A 144 -15.84 27.33 -5.36
C ILE A 144 -14.44 27.19 -5.99
N ARG A 145 -13.79 28.30 -6.35
CA ARG A 145 -12.41 28.28 -6.87
C ARG A 145 -11.43 27.72 -5.85
N PHE A 146 -11.65 28.02 -4.57
CA PHE A 146 -10.88 27.45 -3.47
C PHE A 146 -11.09 25.93 -3.34
N GLY A 147 -12.33 25.44 -3.48
CA GLY A 147 -12.62 24.01 -3.57
C GLY A 147 -11.92 23.32 -4.75
N ALA A 148 -11.82 24.01 -5.90
CA ALA A 148 -11.09 23.51 -7.06
C ALA A 148 -9.57 23.46 -6.80
N PHE A 149 -9.01 24.47 -6.12
CA PHE A 149 -7.63 24.46 -5.68
C PHE A 149 -7.34 23.32 -4.70
N LEU A 150 -8.21 23.11 -3.71
CA LEU A 150 -8.15 21.96 -2.80
C LEU A 150 -8.18 20.63 -3.56
N SER A 151 -9.07 20.50 -4.54
CA SER A 151 -9.16 19.30 -5.40
C SER A 151 -7.85 19.01 -6.14
N ILE A 152 -7.18 20.05 -6.63
CA ILE A 152 -5.88 19.93 -7.30
C ILE A 152 -4.79 19.54 -6.29
N ALA A 153 -4.77 20.16 -5.11
CA ALA A 153 -3.83 19.81 -4.05
C ALA A 153 -3.94 18.33 -3.64
N SER A 154 -5.17 17.84 -3.40
CA SER A 154 -5.42 16.42 -3.13
C SER A 154 -5.00 15.51 -4.29
N TRP A 155 -5.14 15.96 -5.54
CA TRP A 155 -4.67 15.18 -6.68
C TRP A 155 -3.13 15.14 -6.78
N ILE A 156 -2.44 16.24 -6.42
CA ILE A 156 -0.96 16.30 -6.41
C ILE A 156 -0.35 15.30 -5.42
N THR A 157 -0.96 15.09 -4.24
CA THR A 157 -0.47 14.06 -3.30
C THR A 157 -0.52 12.67 -3.95
N MET A 158 -1.62 12.34 -4.63
CA MET A 158 -1.75 11.10 -5.39
C MET A 158 -0.72 10.99 -6.54
N VAL A 159 -0.51 12.07 -7.30
CA VAL A 159 0.50 12.13 -8.37
C VAL A 159 1.88 11.74 -7.86
N ILE A 160 2.29 12.26 -6.70
CA ILE A 160 3.60 11.96 -6.12
C ILE A 160 3.65 10.52 -5.59
N ILE A 161 2.70 10.10 -4.76
CA ILE A 161 2.75 8.78 -4.11
C ILE A 161 2.63 7.64 -5.14
N VAL A 162 1.83 7.81 -6.20
CA VAL A 162 1.67 6.79 -7.24
C VAL A 162 2.98 6.57 -8.01
N SER A 163 3.80 7.60 -8.19
CA SER A 163 5.14 7.45 -8.76
C SER A 163 6.02 6.54 -7.91
N ILE A 164 6.04 6.75 -6.59
CA ILE A 164 6.82 5.94 -5.63
C ILE A 164 6.31 4.50 -5.60
N LEU A 165 4.99 4.29 -5.59
CA LEU A 165 4.40 2.95 -5.64
C LEU A 165 4.70 2.22 -6.96
N GLY A 166 4.66 2.95 -8.09
CA GLY A 166 5.06 2.41 -9.39
C GLY A 166 6.53 2.01 -9.42
N PHE A 167 7.40 2.84 -8.85
CA PHE A 167 8.84 2.58 -8.74
C PHE A 167 9.11 1.29 -7.96
N MET A 168 8.40 1.07 -6.85
CA MET A 168 8.57 -0.16 -6.08
C MET A 168 8.18 -1.42 -6.87
N MET A 169 7.29 -1.30 -7.86
CA MET A 169 6.92 -2.42 -8.73
C MET A 169 7.98 -2.64 -9.80
N ASP A 170 8.27 -1.60 -10.59
CA ASP A 170 9.26 -1.65 -11.66
C ASP A 170 10.02 -0.31 -11.69
N PRO A 171 11.25 -0.27 -11.16
CA PRO A 171 12.09 0.93 -11.22
C PRO A 171 12.49 1.36 -12.64
N GLY A 172 12.34 0.49 -13.64
CA GLY A 172 12.80 0.72 -15.00
C GLY A 172 14.28 1.09 -15.07
N ASN A 173 14.59 2.17 -15.79
CA ASN A 173 15.95 2.65 -16.03
C ASN A 173 16.69 3.11 -14.77
N TRP A 174 16.01 3.27 -13.64
CA TRP A 174 16.68 3.64 -12.40
C TRP A 174 17.70 2.60 -11.92
N ASN A 175 17.50 1.33 -12.28
CA ASN A 175 18.44 0.26 -11.93
C ASN A 175 19.82 0.44 -12.60
N THR A 176 19.90 1.17 -13.71
CA THR A 176 21.16 1.47 -14.41
C THR A 176 21.64 2.90 -14.15
N ASP A 177 20.73 3.88 -14.19
CA ASP A 177 21.03 5.30 -13.97
C ASP A 177 20.22 5.85 -12.78
N LYS A 178 20.89 5.94 -11.63
CA LYS A 178 20.28 6.30 -10.34
C LYS A 178 20.06 7.80 -10.24
N SER A 179 18.87 8.26 -10.62
CA SER A 179 18.43 9.65 -10.44
C SER A 179 16.99 9.74 -9.94
N LEU A 180 16.62 10.86 -9.29
CA LEU A 180 15.23 11.11 -8.89
C LEU A 180 14.30 11.04 -10.11
N LEU A 181 14.70 11.63 -11.25
CA LEU A 181 13.87 11.69 -12.44
C LEU A 181 13.59 10.29 -12.98
N ASN A 182 14.62 9.44 -13.12
CA ASN A 182 14.45 8.06 -13.62
C ASN A 182 13.57 7.23 -12.67
N GLY A 183 13.72 7.42 -11.35
CA GLY A 183 12.84 6.77 -10.38
C GLY A 183 11.40 7.27 -10.49
N PHE A 184 11.21 8.58 -10.67
CA PHE A 184 9.90 9.20 -10.71
C PHE A 184 9.10 8.85 -11.99
N THR A 185 9.77 8.80 -13.14
CA THR A 185 9.15 8.49 -14.44
C THR A 185 9.25 7.01 -14.79
N ASN A 186 9.09 6.14 -13.79
CA ASN A 186 9.11 4.70 -14.00
C ASN A 186 7.98 4.23 -14.94
N PRO A 187 8.13 3.07 -15.61
CA PRO A 187 7.19 2.60 -16.64
C PRO A 187 5.74 2.46 -16.14
N ILE A 188 5.57 2.18 -14.85
CA ILE A 188 4.29 1.85 -14.23
C ILE A 188 3.54 3.11 -13.72
N TYR A 189 4.25 4.21 -13.51
CA TYR A 189 3.71 5.44 -12.91
C TYR A 189 2.49 5.99 -13.67
N LEU A 190 2.65 6.34 -14.96
CA LEU A 190 1.56 6.92 -15.75
C LEU A 190 0.37 5.96 -15.91
N PRO A 191 0.56 4.67 -16.21
CA PRO A 191 -0.55 3.72 -16.25
C PRO A 191 -1.32 3.64 -14.93
N GLN A 192 -0.64 3.58 -13.78
CA GLN A 192 -1.31 3.58 -12.48
C GLN A 192 -2.06 4.88 -12.22
N LEU A 193 -1.48 6.04 -12.55
CA LEU A 193 -2.13 7.33 -12.33
C LEU A 193 -3.38 7.50 -13.23
N ALA A 194 -3.26 7.07 -14.49
CA ALA A 194 -4.35 7.05 -15.47
C ALA A 194 -5.50 6.13 -15.05
N PHE A 195 -5.23 5.08 -14.28
CA PHE A 195 -6.24 4.22 -13.70
C PHE A 195 -6.82 4.77 -12.38
N ARG A 196 -5.97 5.14 -11.42
CA ARG A 196 -6.37 5.54 -10.06
C ARG A 196 -7.19 6.83 -10.05
N THR A 197 -6.85 7.80 -10.89
CA THR A 197 -7.55 9.10 -10.96
C THR A 197 -9.04 8.95 -11.33
N PRO A 198 -9.42 8.36 -12.48
CA PRO A 198 -10.83 8.21 -12.82
C PRO A 198 -11.59 7.25 -11.91
N VAL A 199 -10.92 6.24 -11.33
CA VAL A 199 -11.53 5.36 -10.32
C VAL A 199 -11.87 6.15 -9.05
N ALA A 200 -10.98 7.02 -8.56
CA ALA A 200 -11.26 7.91 -7.44
C ALA A 200 -12.50 8.78 -7.73
N MET A 201 -12.56 9.41 -8.91
CA MET A 201 -13.71 10.23 -9.33
C MET A 201 -15.02 9.43 -9.38
N LEU A 202 -14.98 8.18 -9.86
CA LEU A 202 -16.12 7.27 -9.88
C LEU A 202 -16.60 6.95 -8.46
N VAL A 203 -15.69 6.56 -7.56
CA VAL A 203 -15.99 6.24 -6.16
C VAL A 203 -16.60 7.47 -5.47
N GLY A 204 -16.03 8.66 -5.66
CA GLY A 204 -16.56 9.91 -5.13
C GLY A 204 -17.99 10.19 -5.62
N GLY A 205 -18.29 9.90 -6.89
CA GLY A 205 -19.64 10.03 -7.45
C GLY A 205 -20.66 9.05 -6.84
N VAL A 206 -20.27 7.78 -6.65
CA VAL A 206 -21.12 6.75 -6.03
C VAL A 206 -21.36 7.07 -4.55
N PHE A 207 -20.32 7.43 -3.80
CA PHE A 207 -20.44 7.86 -2.41
C PHE A 207 -21.30 9.13 -2.28
N GLY A 208 -21.11 10.09 -3.19
CA GLY A 208 -21.99 11.24 -3.33
C GLY A 208 -23.44 10.87 -3.61
N MET A 209 -23.70 9.84 -4.42
CA MET A 209 -25.06 9.33 -4.62
C MET A 209 -25.64 8.78 -3.32
N LEU A 210 -24.87 7.99 -2.56
CA LEU A 210 -25.30 7.42 -1.27
C LEU A 210 -25.71 8.54 -0.30
N LEU A 211 -24.84 9.54 -0.11
CA LEU A 211 -25.14 10.67 0.78
C LEU A 211 -26.35 11.48 0.30
N THR A 212 -26.67 11.49 -1.01
CA THR A 212 -27.91 12.12 -1.50
C THR A 212 -29.12 11.37 -0.94
N THR A 213 -29.09 10.03 -0.93
CA THR A 213 -30.21 9.24 -0.43
C THR A 213 -30.45 9.40 1.08
N ILE A 214 -29.39 9.76 1.84
CA ILE A 214 -29.42 9.98 3.29
C ILE A 214 -29.91 11.40 3.63
N PHE A 215 -29.31 12.42 3.01
CA PHE A 215 -29.54 13.83 3.41
C PHE A 215 -30.65 14.54 2.63
N SER A 216 -31.40 13.86 1.76
CA SER A 216 -32.50 14.45 1.01
C SER A 216 -33.79 13.65 1.12
N ARG A 217 -34.91 14.37 1.23
CA ARG A 217 -36.25 13.78 1.30
C ARG A 217 -36.53 12.96 0.05
N LYS A 218 -37.08 11.76 0.23
CA LYS A 218 -37.57 10.90 -0.84
C LYS A 218 -38.55 11.68 -1.74
N ASP A 219 -38.47 11.43 -3.04
CA ASP A 219 -39.31 12.06 -4.08
C ASP A 219 -39.19 13.58 -4.24
N SER A 220 -38.26 14.24 -3.55
CA SER A 220 -37.97 15.66 -3.79
C SER A 220 -37.29 15.89 -5.15
N GLU A 221 -37.55 17.06 -5.74
CA GLU A 221 -36.91 17.46 -7.00
C GLU A 221 -35.39 17.57 -6.88
N ILE A 222 -34.92 18.10 -5.74
CA ILE A 222 -33.49 18.24 -5.42
C ILE A 222 -32.80 16.88 -5.39
N ARG A 223 -33.41 15.88 -4.72
CA ARG A 223 -32.90 14.51 -4.71
C ARG A 223 -32.81 13.95 -6.12
N THR A 224 -33.87 14.10 -6.91
CA THR A 224 -33.94 13.61 -8.28
C THR A 224 -32.81 14.20 -9.14
N LYS A 225 -32.60 15.52 -9.02
CA LYS A 225 -31.55 16.25 -9.74
C LYS A 225 -30.15 15.84 -9.29
N ALA A 226 -29.90 15.74 -7.98
CA ALA A 226 -28.62 15.33 -7.41
C ALA A 226 -28.25 13.87 -7.76
N ILE A 227 -29.20 12.94 -7.73
CA ILE A 227 -29.01 11.56 -8.19
C ILE A 227 -28.63 11.53 -9.67
N LYS A 228 -29.35 12.29 -10.52
CA LYS A 228 -29.05 12.38 -11.95
C LYS A 228 -27.66 12.95 -12.22
N TYR A 229 -27.23 13.97 -11.47
CA TYR A 229 -25.87 14.51 -11.55
C TYR A 229 -24.82 13.51 -11.11
N SER A 230 -25.08 12.73 -10.06
CA SER A 230 -24.20 11.65 -9.61
C SER A 230 -24.02 10.58 -10.68
N GLY A 231 -25.12 10.14 -11.30
CA GLY A 231 -25.07 9.16 -12.39
C GLY A 231 -24.29 9.68 -13.62
N ARG A 232 -24.51 10.94 -14.00
CA ARG A 232 -23.74 11.58 -15.09
C ARG A 232 -22.24 11.67 -14.78
N TRP A 233 -21.90 12.01 -13.55
CA TRP A 233 -20.51 12.08 -13.10
C TRP A 233 -19.82 10.72 -13.20
N VAL A 234 -20.45 9.67 -12.67
CA VAL A 234 -19.92 8.30 -12.75
C VAL A 234 -19.77 7.85 -14.21
N LEU A 235 -20.77 8.07 -15.06
CA LEU A 235 -20.71 7.71 -16.47
C LEU A 235 -19.62 8.47 -17.24
N LEU A 236 -19.38 9.74 -16.90
CA LEU A 236 -18.33 10.55 -17.51
C LEU A 236 -16.94 9.96 -17.25
N TRP A 237 -16.67 9.53 -16.01
CA TRP A 237 -15.36 9.01 -15.61
C TRP A 237 -15.14 7.54 -15.94
N THR A 238 -16.22 6.78 -16.21
CA THR A 238 -16.16 5.35 -16.50
C THR A 238 -15.26 5.00 -17.71
N PRO A 239 -15.36 5.65 -18.89
CA PRO A 239 -14.49 5.34 -20.03
C PRO A 239 -13.01 5.53 -19.72
N PHE A 240 -12.67 6.56 -18.95
CA PHE A 240 -11.28 6.83 -18.54
C PHE A 240 -10.77 5.77 -17.56
N ALA A 241 -11.62 5.31 -16.63
CA ALA A 241 -11.26 4.22 -15.73
C ALA A 241 -11.00 2.92 -16.49
N ILE A 242 -11.84 2.59 -17.49
CA ILE A 242 -11.65 1.40 -18.34
C ILE A 242 -10.37 1.53 -19.17
N ALA A 243 -10.15 2.68 -19.83
CA ALA A 243 -8.95 2.92 -20.62
C ALA A 243 -7.67 2.85 -19.76
N GLY A 244 -7.71 3.45 -18.56
CA GLY A 244 -6.62 3.38 -17.59
C GLY A 244 -6.36 1.95 -17.11
N ALA A 245 -7.41 1.16 -16.87
CA ALA A 245 -7.27 -0.25 -16.47
C ALA A 245 -6.61 -1.09 -17.55
N ILE A 246 -7.03 -0.92 -18.81
CA ILE A 246 -6.44 -1.61 -19.97
C ILE A 246 -4.98 -1.19 -20.14
N TYR A 247 -4.69 0.12 -20.06
CA TYR A 247 -3.32 0.62 -20.17
C TYR A 247 -2.42 0.04 -19.07
N TYR A 248 -2.89 0.04 -17.82
CA TYR A 248 -2.15 -0.51 -16.71
C TYR A 248 -1.90 -2.01 -16.85
N TRP A 249 -2.93 -2.78 -17.24
CA TRP A 249 -2.80 -4.21 -17.48
C TRP A 249 -1.75 -4.54 -18.55
N ASN A 250 -1.70 -3.76 -19.63
CA ASN A 250 -0.80 -4.01 -20.75
C ASN A 250 0.68 -3.70 -20.43
N VAL A 251 0.95 -2.74 -19.54
CA VAL A 251 2.33 -2.37 -19.15
C VAL A 251 2.84 -3.20 -17.97
N MET A 252 1.95 -3.81 -17.18
CA MET A 252 2.34 -4.63 -16.05
C MET A 252 3.22 -5.82 -16.48
N PRO A 253 4.39 -6.04 -15.84
CA PRO A 253 5.28 -7.15 -16.17
C PRO A 253 4.61 -8.53 -16.04
N GLU A 254 5.01 -9.46 -16.90
CA GLU A 254 4.44 -10.83 -16.91
C GLU A 254 4.64 -11.56 -15.58
N ALA A 255 5.78 -11.38 -14.91
CA ALA A 255 6.04 -11.93 -13.58
C ALA A 255 5.00 -11.47 -12.54
N MET A 256 4.49 -10.23 -12.66
CA MET A 256 3.45 -9.71 -11.77
C MET A 256 2.07 -10.25 -12.14
N LYS A 257 1.78 -10.42 -13.44
CA LYS A 257 0.55 -11.08 -13.91
C LYS A 257 0.48 -12.53 -13.45
N ALA A 258 1.61 -13.24 -13.40
CA ALA A 258 1.71 -14.60 -12.89
C ALA A 258 1.33 -14.71 -11.40
N ASN A 259 1.57 -13.66 -10.61
CA ASN A 259 1.17 -13.61 -9.20
C ASN A 259 -0.30 -13.23 -8.98
N MET A 260 -1.07 -12.93 -10.03
CA MET A 260 -2.41 -12.35 -9.90
C MET A 260 -3.40 -13.28 -9.19
N SER A 261 -3.33 -14.59 -9.43
CA SER A 261 -4.24 -15.57 -8.79
C SER A 261 -4.10 -15.56 -7.27
N THR A 262 -2.86 -15.59 -6.78
CA THR A 262 -2.49 -15.52 -5.36
C THR A 262 -2.48 -14.09 -4.79
N ALA A 263 -2.52 -13.05 -5.62
CA ALA A 263 -2.66 -11.68 -5.14
C ALA A 263 -4.11 -11.37 -4.75
N VAL A 264 -5.02 -11.90 -5.56
CA VAL A 264 -6.45 -11.67 -5.50
C VAL A 264 -7.09 -12.50 -4.37
N GLY A 265 -6.67 -13.75 -4.13
CA GLY A 265 -7.01 -14.58 -2.95
C GLY A 265 -5.76 -14.97 -2.14
N SER A 266 -5.83 -15.40 -0.87
CA SER A 266 -4.66 -16.12 -0.29
C SER A 266 -4.46 -17.45 -1.04
N MET A 267 -3.37 -18.18 -0.80
CA MET A 267 -3.18 -19.51 -1.42
C MET A 267 -4.39 -20.44 -1.18
N ASP A 268 -5.02 -20.35 -0.01
CA ASP A 268 -6.25 -21.11 0.33
C ASP A 268 -7.49 -20.63 -0.44
N PHE A 269 -7.47 -19.38 -0.90
CA PHE A 269 -8.52 -18.77 -1.72
C PHE A 269 -8.19 -18.71 -3.21
N GLU A 270 -7.07 -19.28 -3.66
CA GLU A 270 -6.69 -19.30 -5.08
C GLU A 270 -7.75 -20.04 -5.92
N GLN A 271 -8.39 -21.06 -5.34
CA GLN A 271 -9.55 -21.75 -5.92
C GLN A 271 -10.77 -20.84 -6.16
N TYR A 272 -10.85 -19.67 -5.52
CA TYR A 272 -11.90 -18.68 -5.71
C TYR A 272 -11.44 -17.50 -6.59
N TYR A 273 -10.33 -17.65 -7.33
CA TYR A 273 -9.85 -16.63 -8.26
C TYR A 273 -10.96 -16.14 -9.20
N ASP A 274 -11.78 -17.05 -9.71
CA ASP A 274 -12.93 -16.71 -10.54
C ASP A 274 -13.95 -15.85 -9.79
N LEU A 275 -14.24 -16.15 -8.53
CA LEU A 275 -15.17 -15.35 -7.70
C LEU A 275 -14.69 -13.91 -7.53
N LEU A 276 -13.38 -13.70 -7.35
CA LEU A 276 -12.82 -12.36 -7.21
C LEU A 276 -12.68 -11.62 -8.56
N LYS A 277 -12.41 -12.33 -9.66
CA LYS A 277 -12.53 -11.76 -11.01
C LYS A 277 -13.98 -11.30 -11.27
N TYR A 278 -14.97 -12.10 -10.87
CA TYR A 278 -16.38 -11.73 -10.91
C TYR A 278 -16.71 -10.60 -9.95
N PHE A 279 -16.03 -10.47 -8.81
CA PHE A 279 -16.18 -9.31 -7.93
C PHE A 279 -15.74 -8.02 -8.61
N ILE A 280 -14.59 -8.00 -9.29
CA ILE A 280 -14.09 -6.82 -10.00
C ILE A 280 -15.04 -6.43 -11.13
N VAL A 281 -15.35 -7.40 -12.01
CA VAL A 281 -16.27 -7.16 -13.14
C VAL A 281 -17.65 -6.79 -12.64
N GLY A 282 -18.17 -7.50 -11.64
CA GLY A 282 -19.48 -7.26 -11.02
C GLY A 282 -19.56 -5.88 -10.37
N THR A 283 -18.53 -5.45 -9.65
CA THR A 283 -18.46 -4.10 -9.05
C THR A 283 -18.46 -3.01 -10.11
N ALA A 284 -17.67 -3.18 -11.18
CA ALA A 284 -17.62 -2.24 -12.29
C ALA A 284 -18.98 -2.19 -13.02
N SER A 285 -19.53 -3.34 -13.41
CA SER A 285 -20.83 -3.44 -14.10
C SER A 285 -21.97 -2.86 -13.24
N LEU A 286 -22.01 -3.19 -11.95
CA LEU A 286 -23.04 -2.69 -11.05
C LEU A 286 -22.96 -1.17 -10.88
N SER A 287 -21.75 -0.61 -10.81
CA SER A 287 -21.56 0.85 -10.74
C SER A 287 -22.06 1.55 -11.99
N ILE A 288 -21.81 0.97 -13.17
CA ILE A 288 -22.31 1.48 -14.46
C ILE A 288 -23.83 1.36 -14.53
N ILE A 289 -24.40 0.20 -14.17
CA ILE A 289 -25.85 -0.02 -14.14
C ILE A 289 -26.52 0.97 -13.21
N LEU A 290 -25.98 1.16 -12.00
CA LEU A 290 -26.46 2.14 -11.04
C LEU A 290 -26.44 3.55 -11.65
N ALA A 291 -25.35 3.92 -12.31
CA ALA A 291 -25.21 5.25 -12.90
C ALA A 291 -26.18 5.49 -14.06
N ILE A 292 -26.37 4.51 -14.95
CA ILE A 292 -27.40 4.54 -16.00
C ILE A 292 -28.79 4.67 -15.37
N TRP A 293 -29.08 3.87 -14.34
CA TRP A 293 -30.37 3.89 -13.67
C TRP A 293 -30.63 5.23 -12.95
N ALA A 294 -29.59 5.82 -12.33
CA ALA A 294 -29.64 7.14 -11.72
C ALA A 294 -29.91 8.25 -12.75
N VAL A 295 -29.45 8.11 -14.00
CA VAL A 295 -29.76 9.07 -15.07
C VAL A 295 -31.16 8.85 -15.65
N ALA A 296 -31.54 7.60 -15.89
CA ALA A 296 -32.77 7.23 -16.58
C ALA A 296 -34.02 7.29 -15.67
N LYS A 297 -33.92 6.78 -14.44
CA LYS A 297 -35.03 6.73 -13.47
C LYS A 297 -34.59 7.20 -12.07
N PRO A 298 -34.09 8.44 -11.91
CA PRO A 298 -33.55 8.96 -10.65
C PRO A 298 -34.50 8.84 -9.44
N LYS A 299 -35.82 8.96 -9.66
CA LYS A 299 -36.84 8.82 -8.60
C LYS A 299 -36.87 7.42 -7.96
N LYS A 300 -36.45 6.38 -8.70
CA LYS A 300 -36.44 5.00 -8.20
C LYS A 300 -35.18 4.65 -7.40
N VAL A 301 -34.16 5.51 -7.41
CA VAL A 301 -32.90 5.26 -6.70
C VAL A 301 -33.07 5.60 -5.21
N ASN A 302 -33.02 4.56 -4.39
CA ASN A 302 -33.15 4.64 -2.94
C ASN A 302 -31.88 4.17 -2.22
N PHE A 303 -31.84 4.30 -0.89
CA PHE A 303 -30.68 3.92 -0.09
C PHE A 303 -30.27 2.46 -0.32
N ALA A 304 -31.23 1.52 -0.30
CA ALA A 304 -30.96 0.10 -0.49
C ALA A 304 -30.34 -0.22 -1.85
N VAL A 305 -30.74 0.51 -2.90
CA VAL A 305 -30.17 0.37 -4.25
C VAL A 305 -28.73 0.89 -4.33
N VAL A 306 -28.36 1.90 -3.54
CA VAL A 306 -27.04 2.57 -3.65
C VAL A 306 -26.02 2.00 -2.65
N VAL A 307 -26.45 1.54 -1.47
CA VAL A 307 -25.55 1.13 -0.39
C VAL A 307 -24.67 -0.05 -0.80
N LEU A 308 -25.24 -1.07 -1.46
CA LEU A 308 -24.48 -2.23 -1.89
C LEU A 308 -23.41 -1.87 -2.95
N PRO A 309 -23.75 -1.19 -4.07
CA PRO A 309 -22.74 -0.66 -4.99
C PRO A 309 -21.68 0.20 -4.30
N CYS A 310 -22.08 1.05 -3.34
CA CYS A 310 -21.15 1.89 -2.61
C CYS A 310 -20.14 1.04 -1.78
N LEU A 311 -20.62 0.04 -1.05
CA LEU A 311 -19.75 -0.86 -0.30
C LEU A 311 -18.80 -1.63 -1.22
N LEU A 312 -19.29 -2.08 -2.37
CA LEU A 312 -18.49 -2.80 -3.36
C LEU A 312 -17.39 -1.94 -3.97
N VAL A 313 -17.64 -0.66 -4.32
CA VAL A 313 -16.58 0.21 -4.86
C VAL A 313 -15.50 0.55 -3.82
N PHE A 314 -15.85 0.67 -2.53
CA PHE A 314 -14.84 0.82 -1.48
C PHE A 314 -14.09 -0.49 -1.23
N GLY A 315 -14.78 -1.63 -1.22
CA GLY A 315 -14.15 -2.96 -1.15
C GLY A 315 -13.18 -3.20 -2.30
N PHE A 316 -13.54 -2.75 -3.51
CA PHE A 316 -12.67 -2.78 -4.69
C PHE A 316 -11.37 -2.00 -4.46
N LEU A 317 -11.41 -0.80 -3.86
CA LEU A 317 -10.19 -0.05 -3.53
C LEU A 317 -9.27 -0.84 -2.58
N GLY A 318 -9.85 -1.51 -1.57
CA GLY A 318 -9.08 -2.34 -0.63
C GLY A 318 -8.45 -3.56 -1.30
N ILE A 319 -9.20 -4.28 -2.13
CA ILE A 319 -8.70 -5.43 -2.89
C ILE A 319 -7.62 -4.97 -3.88
N PHE A 320 -7.84 -3.86 -4.58
CA PHE A 320 -6.87 -3.30 -5.51
C PHE A 320 -5.54 -2.98 -4.82
N GLU A 321 -5.59 -2.39 -3.64
CA GLU A 321 -4.38 -2.06 -2.87
C GLU A 321 -3.64 -3.32 -2.41
N ARG A 322 -4.36 -4.35 -1.94
CA ARG A 322 -3.79 -5.66 -1.65
C ARG A 322 -3.13 -6.29 -2.88
N VAL A 323 -3.84 -6.32 -4.00
CA VAL A 323 -3.36 -6.91 -5.25
C VAL A 323 -2.09 -6.20 -5.70
N ARG A 324 -2.10 -4.86 -5.75
CA ARG A 324 -0.94 -4.03 -6.09
C ARG A 324 0.27 -4.35 -5.21
N GLU A 325 0.06 -4.48 -3.90
CA GLU A 325 1.12 -4.82 -2.95
C GLU A 325 1.65 -6.25 -3.11
N PHE A 326 0.80 -7.20 -3.48
CA PHE A 326 1.20 -8.60 -3.60
C PHE A 326 1.87 -8.92 -4.95
N VAL A 327 1.34 -8.42 -6.07
CA VAL A 327 1.82 -8.82 -7.42
C VAL A 327 3.28 -8.48 -7.68
N ARG A 328 3.82 -7.46 -7.01
CA ARG A 328 5.23 -7.04 -7.10
C ARG A 328 6.22 -8.01 -6.42
N LYS A 329 5.72 -8.97 -5.64
CA LYS A 329 6.57 -10.00 -5.03
C LYS A 329 7.30 -10.80 -6.12
N PRO A 330 8.52 -11.29 -5.88
CA PRO A 330 9.17 -11.46 -4.58
C PRO A 330 9.83 -10.19 -4.03
N TYR A 331 9.79 -9.10 -4.79
CA TYR A 331 10.43 -7.84 -4.43
C TYR A 331 9.61 -6.96 -3.49
N VAL A 332 10.31 -6.11 -2.74
CA VAL A 332 9.75 -4.87 -2.16
C VAL A 332 10.09 -3.66 -3.03
N ILE A 333 11.24 -3.71 -3.74
CA ILE A 333 11.63 -2.79 -4.81
C ILE A 333 12.17 -3.66 -5.97
N GLY A 334 11.51 -3.63 -7.12
CA GLY A 334 11.77 -4.52 -8.26
C GLY A 334 13.25 -4.57 -8.68
N ASN A 335 13.83 -5.77 -8.73
CA ASN A 335 15.23 -6.03 -9.11
C ASN A 335 16.29 -5.28 -8.27
N TYR A 336 15.93 -4.89 -7.05
CA TYR A 336 16.84 -4.18 -6.15
C TYR A 336 16.81 -4.78 -4.74
N MET A 337 15.62 -5.02 -4.20
CA MET A 337 15.44 -5.54 -2.83
C MET A 337 14.29 -6.51 -2.75
N TYR A 338 14.55 -7.67 -2.16
CA TYR A 338 13.55 -8.71 -1.93
C TYR A 338 12.64 -8.38 -0.75
N SER A 339 11.55 -9.14 -0.62
CA SER A 339 10.55 -8.96 0.43
C SER A 339 11.05 -9.22 1.86
N ASN A 340 12.18 -9.91 2.00
CA ASN A 340 12.90 -10.07 3.26
C ASN A 340 13.83 -8.88 3.59
N LEU A 341 13.79 -7.80 2.78
CA LEU A 341 14.56 -6.57 2.93
C LEU A 341 16.07 -6.68 2.64
N LEU A 342 16.51 -7.81 2.08
CA LEU A 342 17.87 -8.00 1.61
C LEU A 342 17.99 -7.55 0.16
N ARG A 343 19.12 -6.91 -0.18
CA ARG A 343 19.39 -6.49 -1.56
C ARG A 343 19.73 -7.70 -2.41
N GLU A 344 19.26 -7.71 -3.64
CA GLU A 344 19.51 -8.80 -4.58
C GLU A 344 21.01 -8.98 -4.86
N GLU A 345 21.75 -7.87 -4.97
CA GLU A 345 23.20 -7.86 -5.21
C GLU A 345 24.04 -8.52 -4.11
N ASP A 346 23.53 -8.59 -2.87
CA ASP A 346 24.26 -9.13 -1.73
C ASP A 346 24.11 -10.67 -1.59
N TYR A 347 23.16 -11.28 -2.31
CA TYR A 347 22.89 -12.72 -2.20
C TYR A 347 24.08 -13.63 -2.50
N PRO A 348 24.92 -13.37 -3.53
CA PRO A 348 26.11 -14.17 -3.77
C PRO A 348 27.09 -14.15 -2.60
N LEU A 349 27.23 -13.00 -1.92
CA LEU A 349 28.08 -12.87 -0.73
C LEU A 349 27.52 -13.71 0.43
N TYR A 350 26.21 -13.61 0.68
CA TYR A 350 25.53 -14.37 1.73
C TYR A 350 25.59 -15.88 1.51
N LYS A 351 25.45 -16.35 0.27
CA LYS A 351 25.58 -17.78 -0.06
C LYS A 351 26.99 -18.31 0.22
N LYS A 352 28.02 -17.47 0.06
CA LYS A 352 29.41 -17.84 0.31
C LYS A 352 29.73 -17.83 1.80
N ASP A 353 29.41 -16.73 2.48
CA ASP A 353 29.91 -16.46 3.83
C ASP A 353 28.90 -16.82 4.94
N GLY A 354 27.62 -16.94 4.59
CA GLY A 354 26.50 -16.97 5.53
C GLY A 354 25.96 -15.56 5.83
N ILE A 355 24.64 -15.43 5.98
CA ILE A 355 23.99 -14.17 6.38
C ILE A 355 24.34 -13.73 7.80
N LEU A 356 24.49 -14.67 8.75
CA LEU A 356 24.69 -14.36 10.17
C LEU A 356 25.98 -13.60 10.43
N LYS A 357 27.02 -13.88 9.64
CA LYS A 357 28.30 -13.18 9.71
C LYS A 357 28.19 -11.69 9.37
N HIS A 358 27.23 -11.34 8.50
CA HIS A 358 27.03 -9.98 8.01
C HIS A 358 25.89 -9.24 8.73
N ALA A 359 25.06 -9.96 9.49
CA ALA A 359 24.00 -9.37 10.30
C ALA A 359 24.58 -8.63 11.51
N THR A 360 24.18 -7.37 11.71
CA THR A 360 24.50 -6.59 12.90
C THR A 360 23.70 -7.08 14.10
N TYR A 361 22.43 -7.44 13.89
CA TYR A 361 21.52 -7.83 14.97
C TYR A 361 21.26 -9.34 14.99
N ALA A 362 22.33 -10.11 15.18
CA ALA A 362 22.30 -11.56 15.38
C ALA A 362 22.94 -11.90 16.72
N SER A 363 22.46 -12.98 17.33
CA SER A 363 23.01 -13.56 18.55
C SER A 363 24.14 -14.53 18.21
N VAL A 364 24.03 -15.22 17.07
CA VAL A 364 25.00 -16.20 16.58
C VAL A 364 25.66 -15.72 15.28
N HIS A 365 26.99 -15.89 15.19
CA HIS A 365 27.80 -15.47 14.03
C HIS A 365 28.56 -16.63 13.39
N GLU A 366 28.83 -17.67 14.17
CA GLU A 366 29.42 -18.92 13.74
C GLU A 366 28.60 -20.06 14.31
N ILE A 367 28.20 -20.98 13.42
CA ILE A 367 27.32 -22.10 13.78
C ILE A 367 28.17 -23.24 14.34
N THR A 368 27.85 -23.65 15.56
CA THR A 368 28.38 -24.82 16.25
C THR A 368 27.25 -25.79 16.58
N PRO A 369 27.53 -27.08 16.85
CA PRO A 369 26.49 -28.04 17.22
C PRO A 369 25.64 -27.61 18.42
N GLU A 370 26.22 -26.87 19.36
CA GLU A 370 25.54 -26.43 20.59
C GLU A 370 24.58 -25.25 20.36
N ASN A 371 24.81 -24.44 19.31
CA ASN A 371 24.05 -23.23 19.03
C ASN A 371 23.19 -23.31 17.77
N GLU A 372 23.13 -24.47 17.11
CA GLU A 372 22.48 -24.69 15.81
C GLU A 372 21.04 -24.16 15.76
N VAL A 373 20.23 -24.49 16.76
CA VAL A 373 18.83 -24.04 16.84
C VAL A 373 18.72 -22.52 17.04
N MET A 374 19.61 -21.94 17.84
CA MET A 374 19.66 -20.49 18.06
C MET A 374 20.11 -19.76 16.79
N ALA A 375 21.06 -20.31 16.05
CA ALA A 375 21.44 -19.81 14.73
C ALA A 375 20.27 -19.88 13.75
N GLY A 376 19.52 -20.99 13.77
CA GLY A 376 18.31 -21.16 12.96
C GLY A 376 17.23 -20.14 13.26
N ARG A 377 17.05 -19.78 14.54
CA ARG A 377 16.16 -18.69 14.97
C ARG A 377 16.56 -17.35 14.37
N ASP A 378 17.85 -17.00 14.43
CA ASP A 378 18.35 -15.75 13.88
C ASP A 378 18.23 -15.73 12.34
N VAL A 379 18.53 -16.85 11.67
CA VAL A 379 18.31 -17.01 10.22
C VAL A 379 16.84 -16.81 9.88
N PHE A 380 15.92 -17.46 10.59
CA PHE A 380 14.47 -17.29 10.39
C PHE A 380 14.04 -15.82 10.58
N MET A 381 14.53 -15.18 11.64
CA MET A 381 14.26 -13.77 11.93
C MET A 381 14.68 -12.86 10.78
N LEU A 382 15.84 -13.11 10.18
CA LEU A 382 16.39 -12.29 9.10
C LEU A 382 15.76 -12.61 7.73
N THR A 383 15.45 -13.88 7.45
CA THR A 383 15.08 -14.29 6.08
C THR A 383 13.59 -14.58 5.88
N CYS A 384 12.88 -15.00 6.93
CA CYS A 384 11.52 -15.55 6.81
C CYS A 384 10.47 -14.72 7.54
N SER A 385 10.82 -14.11 8.68
CA SER A 385 9.88 -13.41 9.59
C SER A 385 9.06 -12.30 8.94
N ARG A 386 9.58 -11.67 7.88
CA ARG A 386 8.87 -10.60 7.15
C ARG A 386 7.59 -11.09 6.47
N CYS A 387 7.52 -12.39 6.16
CA CYS A 387 6.41 -12.99 5.44
C CYS A 387 5.74 -14.12 6.24
N HIS A 388 6.48 -14.80 7.11
CA HIS A 388 5.97 -15.91 7.91
C HIS A 388 6.04 -15.59 9.39
N THR A 389 5.00 -16.00 10.10
CA THR A 389 5.04 -16.12 11.56
C THR A 389 5.54 -17.51 11.93
N THR A 390 5.85 -17.75 13.20
CA THR A 390 6.12 -19.10 13.70
C THR A 390 4.82 -19.89 13.80
N ASN A 391 3.86 -19.41 14.58
CA ASN A 391 2.61 -20.09 14.95
C ASN A 391 1.35 -19.22 14.75
N GLY A 392 1.49 -18.02 14.18
CA GLY A 392 0.41 -17.08 13.94
C GLY A 392 -0.17 -17.14 12.52
N ILE A 393 -0.68 -16.00 12.05
CA ILE A 393 -1.20 -15.87 10.68
C ILE A 393 -0.06 -16.11 9.68
N ASN A 394 -0.29 -16.99 8.70
CA ASN A 394 0.71 -17.44 7.73
C ASN A 394 1.93 -18.10 8.40
N SER A 395 1.67 -18.94 9.41
CA SER A 395 2.66 -19.74 10.14
C SER A 395 3.53 -20.57 9.19
N ILE A 396 4.84 -20.59 9.44
CA ILE A 396 5.77 -21.46 8.71
C ILE A 396 5.48 -22.94 8.97
N ILE A 397 5.01 -23.28 10.18
CA ILE A 397 4.61 -24.63 10.56
C ILE A 397 3.40 -25.05 9.74
N ASP A 398 2.34 -24.25 9.73
CA ASP A 398 1.13 -24.54 8.93
C ASP A 398 1.47 -24.71 7.45
N VAL A 399 2.38 -23.89 6.91
CA VAL A 399 2.84 -24.00 5.52
C VAL A 399 3.48 -25.35 5.26
N PHE A 400 4.43 -25.80 6.09
CA PHE A 400 5.07 -27.10 5.87
C PHE A 400 4.15 -28.28 6.20
N GLU A 401 3.29 -28.16 7.20
CA GLU A 401 2.27 -29.16 7.53
C GLU A 401 1.25 -29.34 6.38
N SER A 402 0.87 -28.25 5.71
CA SER A 402 0.00 -28.33 4.53
C SER A 402 0.65 -29.10 3.37
N MET A 403 1.98 -29.06 3.28
CA MET A 403 2.75 -29.73 2.22
C MET A 403 3.07 -31.19 2.55
N TYR A 404 3.37 -31.50 3.81
CA TYR A 404 3.88 -32.82 4.23
C TYR A 404 2.92 -33.64 5.10
N GLY A 405 1.78 -33.05 5.48
CA GLY A 405 0.73 -33.69 6.27
C GLY A 405 0.60 -33.08 7.65
N LYS A 406 -0.61 -32.58 7.95
CA LYS A 406 -0.95 -31.93 9.22
C LYS A 406 -0.71 -32.83 10.43
N GLY A 407 -0.09 -32.29 11.48
CA GLY A 407 0.19 -32.99 12.74
C GLY A 407 1.21 -34.14 12.64
N LYS A 408 1.98 -34.22 11.55
CA LYS A 408 3.11 -35.16 11.42
C LYS A 408 4.43 -34.42 11.67
N PRO A 409 5.44 -35.08 12.28
CA PRO A 409 6.77 -34.49 12.42
C PRO A 409 7.31 -34.02 11.07
N LEU A 410 7.77 -32.77 11.00
CA LEU A 410 8.34 -32.21 9.79
C LEU A 410 9.64 -32.93 9.41
N ASN A 411 9.78 -33.25 8.13
CA ASN A 411 10.96 -33.92 7.60
C ASN A 411 12.04 -32.89 7.24
N GLU A 412 13.15 -32.89 7.99
CA GLU A 412 14.26 -31.95 7.81
C GLU A 412 14.86 -32.01 6.40
N GLN A 413 15.08 -33.21 5.85
CA GLN A 413 15.66 -33.39 4.52
C GLN A 413 14.75 -32.84 3.42
N ALA A 414 13.42 -33.02 3.57
CA ALA A 414 12.44 -32.48 2.64
C ALA A 414 12.43 -30.94 2.67
N MET A 415 12.46 -30.33 3.87
CA MET A 415 12.55 -28.89 4.04
C MET A 415 13.86 -28.31 3.46
N ALA A 416 15.00 -28.94 3.77
CA ALA A 416 16.32 -28.54 3.25
C ALA A 416 16.40 -28.65 1.71
N THR A 417 15.64 -29.56 1.11
CA THR A 417 15.55 -29.66 -0.36
C THR A 417 14.62 -28.59 -0.94
N TYR A 418 13.51 -28.29 -0.26
CA TYR A 418 12.49 -27.36 -0.76
C TYR A 418 12.91 -25.89 -0.66
N ILE A 419 13.45 -25.45 0.48
CA ILE A 419 13.73 -24.03 0.78
C ILE A 419 14.61 -23.37 -0.29
N PRO A 420 15.72 -23.98 -0.77
CA PRO A 420 16.52 -23.38 -1.85
C PRO A 420 15.76 -23.22 -3.17
N ALA A 421 14.78 -24.08 -3.45
CA ALA A 421 14.01 -24.13 -4.68
C ALA A 421 12.62 -23.47 -4.58
N MET A 422 12.23 -22.95 -3.40
CA MET A 422 10.85 -22.48 -3.14
C MET A 422 10.36 -21.41 -4.14
N HIS A 423 11.26 -20.53 -4.56
CA HIS A 423 11.00 -19.47 -5.53
C HIS A 423 10.63 -19.99 -6.94
N GLN A 424 10.99 -21.23 -7.28
CA GLN A 424 10.65 -21.85 -8.57
C GLN A 424 9.18 -22.29 -8.62
N GLY A 425 8.67 -22.84 -7.50
CA GLY A 425 7.27 -23.25 -7.37
C GLY A 425 6.34 -22.11 -6.92
N ARG A 426 6.89 -21.08 -6.27
CA ARG A 426 6.15 -19.92 -5.76
C ARG A 426 6.90 -18.65 -6.13
N ALA A 427 6.60 -18.07 -7.29
CA ALA A 427 7.32 -16.91 -7.84
C ALA A 427 7.30 -15.68 -6.90
N PHE A 428 6.31 -15.57 -6.01
CA PHE A 428 6.22 -14.52 -4.99
C PHE A 428 7.14 -14.73 -3.78
N MET A 429 7.85 -15.87 -3.67
CA MET A 429 8.85 -16.11 -2.62
C MET A 429 10.25 -15.72 -3.12
N PRO A 430 11.02 -14.96 -2.32
CA PRO A 430 12.41 -14.70 -2.66
C PRO A 430 13.25 -15.98 -2.55
N PRO A 431 14.39 -16.10 -3.25
CA PRO A 431 15.32 -17.19 -3.02
C PRO A 431 15.85 -17.17 -1.58
N PHE A 432 16.26 -18.32 -1.06
CA PHE A 432 16.95 -18.38 0.23
C PHE A 432 18.35 -17.75 0.10
N PRO A 433 18.71 -16.77 0.96
CA PRO A 433 19.99 -16.06 0.85
C PRO A 433 21.16 -16.78 1.52
N GLY A 434 20.89 -17.62 2.53
CA GLY A 434 21.93 -18.23 3.37
C GLY A 434 22.67 -19.38 2.71
N ASN A 435 23.72 -19.84 3.39
CA ASN A 435 24.53 -20.99 2.97
C ASN A 435 23.95 -22.32 3.48
N LYS A 436 24.63 -23.44 3.19
CA LYS A 436 24.17 -24.79 3.59
C LYS A 436 24.05 -24.98 5.11
N LYS A 437 25.02 -24.48 5.89
CA LYS A 437 24.99 -24.60 7.36
C LYS A 437 23.83 -23.82 7.97
N GLU A 438 23.57 -22.62 7.44
CA GLU A 438 22.43 -21.79 7.88
C GLU A 438 21.09 -22.41 7.49
N LEU A 439 21.03 -23.10 6.35
CA LEU A 439 19.84 -23.84 5.94
C LEU A 439 19.56 -25.02 6.88
N GLU A 440 20.59 -25.78 7.26
CA GLU A 440 20.48 -26.89 8.23
C GLU A 440 20.00 -26.36 9.59
N ALA A 441 20.62 -25.28 10.08
CA ALA A 441 20.20 -24.59 11.31
C ALA A 441 18.76 -24.08 11.25
N LEU A 442 18.35 -23.43 10.15
CA LEU A 442 16.98 -22.95 9.93
C LEU A 442 15.97 -24.10 10.01
N VAL A 443 16.30 -25.23 9.38
CA VAL A 443 15.48 -26.44 9.39
C VAL A 443 15.35 -27.03 10.79
N ALA A 444 16.44 -27.10 11.55
CA ALA A 444 16.42 -27.54 12.94
C ALA A 444 15.51 -26.65 13.81
N TYR A 445 15.58 -25.33 13.63
CA TYR A 445 14.72 -24.39 14.33
C TYR A 445 13.24 -24.54 13.95
N ILE A 446 12.91 -24.68 12.65
CA ILE A 446 11.51 -24.87 12.22
C ILE A 446 10.92 -26.16 12.80
N LYS A 447 11.71 -27.24 12.88
CA LYS A 447 11.27 -28.47 13.54
C LYS A 447 11.05 -28.29 15.04
N GLN A 448 11.98 -27.61 15.73
CA GLN A 448 11.82 -27.28 17.15
C GLN A 448 10.57 -26.43 17.39
N LEU A 449 10.26 -25.49 16.49
CA LEU A 449 9.04 -24.67 16.57
C LEU A 449 7.77 -25.53 16.52
N GLN A 450 7.73 -26.58 15.69
CA GLN A 450 6.60 -27.51 15.66
C GLN A 450 6.40 -28.21 17.01
N GLU A 451 7.49 -28.61 17.66
CA GLU A 451 7.45 -29.36 18.92
C GLU A 451 7.15 -28.47 20.12
N SER A 452 7.72 -27.27 20.15
CA SER A 452 7.65 -26.35 21.29
C SER A 452 6.44 -25.42 21.26
N GLY A 453 5.94 -25.08 20.07
CA GLY A 453 4.91 -24.04 19.89
C GLY A 453 5.37 -22.64 20.31
N GLU A 454 6.68 -22.41 20.45
CA GLU A 454 7.23 -21.13 20.88
C GLU A 454 6.96 -20.01 19.87
N SER A 455 6.70 -18.80 20.38
CA SER A 455 6.55 -17.61 19.56
C SER A 455 7.87 -16.86 19.41
N LEU A 456 8.15 -16.32 18.23
CA LEU A 456 9.31 -15.48 17.99
C LEU A 456 9.07 -14.04 18.43
N GLN A 457 9.76 -13.60 19.46
CA GLN A 457 9.69 -12.20 19.88
C GLN A 457 10.55 -11.28 18.99
N GLY A 458 9.98 -10.16 18.56
CA GLY A 458 10.73 -9.09 17.90
C GLY A 458 11.55 -8.25 18.89
N ALA A 459 12.41 -7.39 18.32
CA ALA A 459 13.34 -6.56 19.08
C ALA A 459 12.66 -5.61 20.07
N GLN A 460 11.39 -5.25 19.83
CA GLN A 460 10.62 -4.42 20.74
C GLN A 460 10.29 -5.08 22.09
N SER A 461 10.34 -6.42 22.15
CA SER A 461 10.06 -7.20 23.36
C SER A 461 11.30 -7.88 23.90
N ALA A 462 12.09 -8.52 23.02
CA ALA A 462 13.26 -9.29 23.41
C ALA A 462 14.55 -8.45 23.54
N GLY A 463 14.53 -7.19 23.11
CA GLY A 463 15.73 -6.37 22.97
C GLY A 463 16.57 -6.77 21.76
N VAL A 464 17.83 -6.34 21.74
CA VAL A 464 18.75 -6.56 20.61
C VAL A 464 20.01 -7.27 21.08
N ALA A 465 20.42 -8.30 20.35
CA ALA A 465 21.79 -8.80 20.37
C ALA A 465 22.59 -8.05 19.31
N ILE A 466 23.83 -7.70 19.61
CA ILE A 466 24.72 -7.03 18.66
C ILE A 466 25.87 -7.96 18.33
N ASN A 467 26.11 -8.14 17.04
CA ASN A 467 27.23 -8.89 16.52
C ASN A 467 28.55 -8.27 16.99
N PRO A 468 29.38 -8.97 17.78
CA PRO A 468 30.65 -8.44 18.26
C PRO A 468 31.58 -8.03 17.13
N LEU A 469 31.53 -8.70 15.97
CA LEU A 469 32.30 -8.29 14.80
C LEU A 469 31.92 -6.88 14.37
N ASN A 470 30.65 -6.51 14.48
CA ASN A 470 30.15 -5.19 14.10
C ASN A 470 30.16 -4.16 15.24
N ALA A 471 30.79 -4.49 16.38
CA ALA A 471 31.08 -3.52 17.42
C ALA A 471 32.08 -2.48 16.92
N VAL A 472 31.92 -1.22 17.35
CA VAL A 472 32.75 -0.09 16.90
C VAL A 472 34.24 -0.38 17.02
N ASP A 473 34.66 -0.98 18.14
CA ASP A 473 36.06 -1.30 18.41
C ASP A 473 36.62 -2.38 17.47
N GLU A 474 35.83 -3.41 17.15
CA GLU A 474 36.24 -4.48 16.23
C GLU A 474 36.20 -4.04 14.77
N VAL A 475 35.30 -3.13 14.40
CA VAL A 475 35.32 -2.47 13.09
C VAL A 475 36.55 -1.57 12.97
N ALA A 476 36.88 -0.79 14.00
CA ALA A 476 38.05 0.08 14.01
C ALA A 476 39.36 -0.71 13.81
N LYS A 477 39.53 -1.82 14.55
CA LYS A 477 40.69 -2.72 14.40
C LYS A 477 40.83 -3.32 13.00
N ARG A 478 39.72 -3.58 12.31
CA ARG A 478 39.73 -4.12 10.93
C ARG A 478 40.09 -3.06 9.87
N LEU A 479 39.73 -1.80 10.11
CA LEU A 479 39.99 -0.69 9.19
C LEU A 479 41.43 -0.12 9.31
N GLU A 480 42.08 -0.28 10.45
CA GLU A 480 43.46 0.18 10.68
C GLU A 480 44.49 -0.43 9.69
N PRO A 481 44.49 -1.75 9.42
CA PRO A 481 45.38 -2.37 8.43
C PRO A 481 45.05 -1.95 6.99
N GLU A 482 43.77 -1.80 6.62
CA GLU A 482 43.36 -1.38 5.27
C GLU A 482 43.76 0.07 4.99
N ALA A 483 43.69 0.94 6.00
CA ALA A 483 44.18 2.32 5.91
C ALA A 483 45.71 2.39 5.76
N ALA A 484 46.45 1.45 6.37
CA ALA A 484 47.90 1.34 6.24
C ALA A 484 48.31 0.83 4.83
N GLN A 485 47.65 -0.21 4.31
CA GLN A 485 47.90 -0.72 2.95
C GLN A 485 47.55 0.29 1.84
N ASN A 486 46.46 1.05 2.01
CA ASN A 486 46.10 2.10 1.05
C ASN A 486 47.09 3.27 1.07
N LYS A 487 47.63 3.63 2.24
CA LYS A 487 48.72 4.62 2.34
C LYS A 487 50.01 4.14 1.68
N GLU A 488 50.39 2.87 1.85
CA GLU A 488 51.57 2.30 1.18
C GLU A 488 51.40 2.31 -0.35
N MET A 489 50.23 1.97 -0.88
CA MET A 489 49.95 2.04 -2.32
C MET A 489 49.95 3.46 -2.88
N GLU A 490 49.53 4.47 -2.12
CA GLU A 490 49.62 5.88 -2.52
C GLU A 490 51.05 6.42 -2.49
N THR A 491 51.91 5.93 -1.58
CA THR A 491 53.33 6.32 -1.53
C THR A 491 54.23 5.62 -2.56
N THR A 492 53.70 4.62 -3.28
CA THR A 492 54.44 3.84 -4.29
C THR A 492 54.02 4.18 -5.74
N LYS A 493 53.19 5.21 -5.92
CA LYS A 493 52.90 5.87 -7.21
C LYS A 493 53.55 7.24 -7.25
#